data_AF-A0AAE3ID89-F1
#
_entry.id   AF-A0AAE3ID89-F1
#
_cell.length_a   1.000
_cell.length_b   1.000
_cell.length_c   1.000
_cell.angle_alpha   90.00
_cell.angle_beta   90.00
_cell.angle_gamma   90.00
#
_symmetry.space_group_name_H-M   'P 1'
#
loop_
_entity.id
_entity.type
_entity.pdbx_description
1 polymer ?
#
loop_
_entity_poly.entity_id
_entity_poly.type
_entity_poly.pdbx_seq_one_letter_code
_entity_poly.pdbx_strand_id
1 'polypeptide(L)' 'MEEEAWRSVDVIKNKRGEPHVLQQKVKVYTAGVTNESSGYTKPLLEHRLVPLD' A
#
# COMPACT_ATOMS: atom_id res chain seq x y z
N MET A 1 14.18 -5.57 -3.37
CA MET A 1 12.95 -5.87 -2.62
C MET A 1 11.93 -4.85 -3.08
N GLU A 2 11.13 -5.21 -4.07
CA GLU A 2 10.21 -4.31 -4.76
C GLU A 2 8.80 -4.86 -4.55
N GLU A 3 8.11 -4.38 -3.52
CA GLU A 3 6.69 -4.71 -3.34
C GLU A 3 5.82 -3.63 -3.99
N GLU A 4 5.99 -3.42 -5.30
CA GLU A 4 5.24 -2.42 -6.05
C GLU A 4 3.88 -2.91 -6.58
N ALA A 5 3.33 -3.98 -6.01
CA ALA A 5 2.04 -4.54 -6.40
C ALA A 5 0.92 -4.11 -5.47
N TRP A 6 -0.28 -3.89 -6.02
CA TRP A 6 -1.49 -3.71 -5.22
C TRP A 6 -1.88 -5.03 -4.54
N ARG A 7 -2.11 -4.99 -3.23
CA ARG A 7 -2.61 -6.13 -2.47
C ARG A 7 -4.00 -5.85 -1.92
N SER A 8 -4.89 -6.82 -2.04
CA SER A 8 -6.20 -6.78 -1.39
C SER A 8 -6.01 -7.00 0.12
N VAL A 9 -6.52 -6.07 0.92
CA VAL A 9 -6.38 -6.08 2.38
C VAL A 9 -7.71 -6.42 3.05
N ASP A 10 -8.82 -5.86 2.55
CA ASP A 10 -10.13 -6.05 3.17
C ASP A 10 -11.27 -5.84 2.15
N VAL A 11 -12.48 -6.25 2.53
CA VAL A 11 -13.71 -5.95 1.80
C VAL A 11 -14.54 -4.98 2.63
N ILE A 12 -14.66 -3.74 2.15
CA ILE A 12 -15.41 -2.69 2.82
C ILE A 12 -16.65 -2.30 2.04
N LYS A 13 -17.67 -1.79 2.73
CA LYS A 13 -18.84 -1.19 2.08
C LYS A 13 -18.60 0.29 1.89
N ASN A 14 -18.90 0.82 0.70
CA ASN A 14 -18.87 2.26 0.48
C ASN A 14 -20.03 2.95 1.23
N LYS A 15 -20.11 4.29 1.15
CA LYS A 15 -21.20 5.07 1.81
C LYS A 15 -22.62 4.72 1.31
N ARG A 16 -22.75 4.01 0.19
CA ARG A 16 -24.01 3.53 -0.40
C ARG A 16 -24.29 2.06 -0.06
N GLY A 17 -23.40 1.41 0.69
CA GLY A 17 -23.53 0.00 1.07
C GLY A 17 -22.97 -0.99 0.05
N GLU A 18 -22.41 -0.52 -1.06
CA GLU A 18 -21.90 -1.38 -2.15
C GLU A 18 -20.54 -1.98 -1.77
N PRO A 19 -20.32 -3.28 -1.99
CA PRO A 19 -19.08 -3.95 -1.63
C PRO A 19 -17.91 -3.47 -2.50
N HIS A 20 -16.78 -3.18 -1.87
CA HIS A 20 -15.54 -2.77 -2.52
C HIS A 20 -14.36 -3.48 -1.85
N VAL A 21 -13.36 -3.85 -2.63
CA VAL A 21 -12.07 -4.33 -2.13
C VAL A 21 -11.19 -3.13 -1.80
N LEU A 22 -10.75 -3.05 -0.55
CA LEU A 22 -9.67 -2.17 -0.14
C LEU A 22 -8.35 -2.76 -0.62
N GLN A 23 -7.68 -2.05 -1.51
CA GLN A 23 -6.34 -2.40 -1.96
C GLN A 23 -5.32 -1.40 -1.42
N GLN A 24 -4.17 -1.92 -1.02
CA GLN A 24 -3.05 -1.14 -0.51
C GLN A 24 -1.80 -1.43 -1.34
N LYS A 25 -1.00 -0.40 -1.59
CA LYS A 25 0.32 -0.51 -2.22
C LYS A 25 1.35 0.17 -1.33
N VAL A 26 2.47 -0.51 -1.07
CA VAL A 26 3.56 -0.02 -0.23
C VAL A 26 4.80 0.18 -1.09
N LYS A 27 5.28 1.42 -1.25
CA LYS A 27 6.56 1.68 -1.90
C LYS A 27 7.63 1.94 -0.84
N VAL A 28 8.69 1.15 -0.86
CA VAL A 28 9.83 1.25 0.07
C VAL A 28 11.03 1.77 -0.71
N TYR A 29 11.48 2.99 -0.40
CA TYR A 29 12.66 3.58 -1.03
C TYR A 29 13.91 3.20 -0.25
N THR A 30 14.68 2.23 -0.74
CA THR A 30 16.02 1.94 -0.20
C THR A 30 17.02 2.98 -0.72
N ALA A 31 16.97 4.19 -0.17
CA ALA A 31 18.01 5.18 -0.43
C ALA A 31 19.26 4.81 0.37
N GLY A 32 20.33 4.41 -0.35
CA GLY A 32 21.70 4.45 0.13
C GLY A 32 22.16 3.30 1.03
N VAL A 33 22.63 2.20 0.42
CA VAL A 33 23.55 1.26 1.07
C VAL A 33 24.95 1.89 1.06
N THR A 34 25.13 3.00 1.77
CA THR A 34 26.46 3.55 2.08
C THR A 34 26.37 4.38 3.36
N ASN A 35 26.97 3.81 4.41
CA ASN A 35 27.44 4.41 5.66
C ASN A 35 26.53 5.42 6.41
N GLU A 36 26.19 5.05 7.63
CA GLU A 36 25.98 5.95 8.78
C GLU A 36 24.61 6.63 8.99
N SER A 37 23.49 6.02 8.60
CA SER A 37 22.23 6.33 9.29
C SER A 37 21.26 5.17 9.37
N SER A 38 21.06 4.70 10.58
CA SER A 38 20.09 3.68 10.97
C SER A 38 18.66 4.07 10.55
N GLY A 39 18.16 3.40 9.51
CA GLY A 39 17.07 2.45 9.75
C GLY A 39 15.63 2.95 9.71
N TYR A 40 15.33 4.13 9.17
CA TYR A 40 13.93 4.50 8.87
C TYR A 40 13.76 4.86 7.40
N THR A 41 13.58 3.83 6.57
CA THR A 41 12.94 4.02 5.28
C THR A 41 11.52 4.53 5.52
N LYS A 42 11.16 5.68 4.95
CA LYS A 42 9.77 6.16 4.95
C LYS A 42 9.00 5.39 3.88
N PRO A 43 8.09 4.46 4.24
CA PRO A 43 7.25 3.82 3.24
C PRO A 43 6.22 4.83 2.72
N LEU A 44 6.00 4.85 1.41
CA LEU A 44 4.85 5.53 0.83
C LEU A 44 3.70 4.52 0.77
N LEU A 45 2.56 4.88 1.37
CA LEU A 45 1.38 4.06 1.43
C LEU A 45 0.28 4.65 0.53
N GLU A 46 -0.16 3.89 -0.46
CA GLU A 46 -1.27 4.27 -1.34
C GLU A 46 -2.45 3.32 -1.11
N HIS A 47 -3.67 3.87 -1.10
CA HIS A 47 -4.91 3.11 -0.94
C HIS A 47 -5.86 3.38 -2.09
N ARG A 48 -6.60 2.36 -2.52
CA ARG A 48 -7.72 2.51 -3.45
C ARG A 48 -8.84 1.54 -3.11
N LEU A 49 -10.05 1.92 -3.52
CA LEU A 49 -11.22 1.06 -3.46
C LEU A 49 -11.54 0.57 -4.86
N VAL A 50 -11.74 -0.74 -5.01
CA VAL A 50 -12.11 -1.37 -6.28
C VAL A 50 -13.50 -1.99 -6.11
N PRO A 51 -14.48 -1.71 -6.98
CA PRO A 51 -15.79 -2.35 -6.93
C PRO A 51 -15.67 -3.89 -7.00
N LEU A 52 -16.52 -4.58 -6.24
CA LEU A 52 -16.78 -6.00 -6.40
C LEU A 52 -18.03 -6.14 -7.28
N ASP A 53 -17.83 -6.37 -8.58
CA ASP A 53 -18.91 -6.77 -9.52
C ASP A 53 -19.35 -8.22 -9.27
#